data_AF-A0A2J8AAU9-F1
#
_entry.id   AF-A0A2J8AAU9-F1
#
_cell.length_a   1.000
_cell.length_b   1.000
_cell.length_c   1.000
_cell.angle_alpha   90.00
_cell.angle_beta   90.00
_cell.angle_gamma   90.00
#
_symmetry.space_group_name_H-M   'P 1'
#
loop_
_entity.id
_entity.type
_entity.pdbx_description
1 polymer ?
#
loop_
_entity_poly.entity_id
_entity_poly.type
_entity_poly.pdbx_seq_one_letter_code
_entity_poly.pdbx_strand_id
1 'polypeptide(L)'
;MDALRAAIRLGHPKAAAALKKQFGVTDRRFAWLKVRTLAEARDWESLEAFATELRRSPIGWEPFIEAAKTWHAPVDVKARLVARLPDSSAKAEEYSALGLAREAAEVAAKIKDTDLFARIQSAVAAGSPAALAIAQIKERFQSTFR
;
A
#
# COMPACT_ATOMS: atom_id res chain seq x y z
N MET A 1 16.12 -21.82 -6.60
CA MET A 1 15.37 -20.54 -6.40
C MET A 1 16.17 -19.33 -6.88
N ASP A 2 17.50 -19.38 -6.86
CA ASP A 2 18.34 -18.22 -7.20
C ASP A 2 18.26 -17.80 -8.67
N ALA A 3 18.13 -18.75 -9.60
CA ALA A 3 17.88 -18.44 -11.02
C ALA A 3 16.56 -17.66 -11.23
N LEU A 4 15.51 -17.99 -10.46
CA LEU A 4 14.24 -17.28 -10.52
C LEU A 4 14.33 -15.87 -9.94
N ARG A 5 15.05 -15.70 -8.81
CA ARG A 5 15.34 -14.36 -8.25
C ARG A 5 16.17 -13.53 -9.22
N ALA A 6 17.20 -14.12 -9.84
CA ALA A 6 18.03 -13.45 -10.82
C ALA A 6 17.21 -12.96 -12.02
N ALA A 7 16.35 -13.82 -12.58
CA ALA A 7 15.46 -13.43 -13.68
C ALA A 7 14.51 -12.27 -13.29
N ILE A 8 14.04 -12.24 -12.04
CA ILE A 8 13.22 -11.13 -11.52
C ILE A 8 14.06 -9.84 -11.40
N ARG A 9 15.24 -9.90 -10.78
CA ARG A 9 16.13 -8.73 -10.59
C ARG A 9 16.60 -8.12 -11.91
N LEU A 10 16.80 -8.94 -12.93
CA LEU A 10 17.24 -8.52 -14.26
C LEU A 10 16.08 -8.02 -15.14
N GLY A 11 14.84 -7.98 -14.62
CA GLY A 11 13.69 -7.51 -15.39
C GLY A 11 13.34 -8.42 -16.58
N HIS A 12 13.51 -9.74 -16.44
CA HIS A 12 13.20 -10.73 -17.49
C HIS A 12 11.88 -11.47 -17.20
N PRO A 13 10.70 -10.86 -17.42
CA PRO A 13 9.41 -11.42 -17.02
C PRO A 13 9.10 -12.76 -17.71
N LYS A 14 9.47 -12.92 -18.99
CA LYS A 14 9.27 -14.17 -19.75
C LYS A 14 10.11 -15.32 -19.17
N ALA A 15 11.37 -15.05 -18.84
CA ALA A 15 12.25 -16.04 -18.22
C ALA A 15 11.75 -16.42 -16.81
N ALA A 16 11.34 -15.43 -16.01
CA ALA A 16 10.77 -15.69 -14.69
C ALA A 16 9.49 -16.54 -14.77
N ALA A 17 8.61 -16.29 -15.75
CA ALA A 17 7.40 -17.08 -15.96
C ALA A 17 7.70 -18.53 -16.41
N ALA A 18 8.68 -18.71 -17.31
CA ALA A 18 9.13 -20.03 -17.74
C ALA A 18 9.71 -20.84 -16.57
N LEU A 19 10.59 -20.23 -15.78
CA LEU A 19 11.19 -20.85 -14.59
C LEU A 19 10.13 -21.16 -13.51
N LYS A 20 9.15 -20.27 -13.30
CA LYS A 20 8.01 -20.52 -12.41
C LYS A 20 7.27 -21.80 -12.82
N LYS A 21 6.97 -21.96 -14.11
CA LYS A 21 6.29 -23.16 -14.64
C LYS A 21 7.18 -24.40 -14.52
N GLN A 22 8.45 -24.29 -14.92
CA GLN A 22 9.41 -25.39 -14.89
C GLN A 22 9.60 -25.95 -13.46
N PHE A 23 9.66 -25.08 -12.46
CA PHE A 23 9.83 -25.48 -11.07
C PHE A 23 8.51 -25.72 -10.32
N GLY A 24 7.35 -25.65 -11.00
CA GLY A 24 6.05 -25.84 -10.37
C GLY A 24 5.76 -24.87 -9.22
N VAL A 25 6.26 -23.63 -9.31
CA VAL A 25 6.12 -22.65 -8.23
C VAL A 25 4.69 -22.10 -8.21
N THR A 26 4.00 -22.28 -7.09
CA THR A 26 2.65 -21.75 -6.87
C THR A 26 2.62 -20.23 -6.95
N ASP A 27 1.46 -19.66 -7.33
CA ASP A 27 1.28 -18.21 -7.42
C ASP A 27 1.61 -17.49 -6.11
N ARG A 28 1.18 -18.07 -4.98
CA ARG A 28 1.47 -17.54 -3.64
C ARG A 28 2.97 -17.46 -3.39
N ARG A 29 3.73 -18.53 -3.67
CA ARG A 29 5.19 -18.59 -3.45
C ARG A 29 5.92 -17.66 -4.40
N PHE A 30 5.47 -17.58 -5.65
CA PHE A 30 6.02 -16.67 -6.65
C PHE A 30 5.81 -15.20 -6.25
N ALA A 31 4.62 -14.84 -5.77
CA ALA A 31 4.31 -13.48 -5.32
C ALA A 31 5.22 -13.05 -4.15
N TRP A 32 5.35 -13.89 -3.11
CA TRP A 32 6.27 -13.62 -2.00
C TRP A 32 7.71 -13.40 -2.48
N LEU A 33 8.18 -14.27 -3.38
CA LEU A 33 9.52 -14.17 -3.93
C LEU A 33 9.71 -12.88 -4.73
N LYS A 34 8.77 -12.55 -5.61
CA LYS A 34 8.84 -11.37 -6.49
C LYS A 34 8.80 -10.08 -5.68
N VAL A 35 7.87 -9.94 -4.72
CA VAL A 35 7.80 -8.76 -3.84
C VAL A 35 9.11 -8.54 -3.10
N ARG A 36 9.61 -9.57 -2.41
CA ARG A 36 10.86 -9.47 -1.65
C ARG A 36 12.04 -9.13 -2.56
N THR A 37 12.12 -9.76 -3.73
CA THR A 37 13.23 -9.57 -4.68
C THR A 37 13.24 -8.15 -5.25
N LEU A 38 12.07 -7.62 -5.63
CA LEU A 38 11.95 -6.26 -6.17
C LEU A 38 12.21 -5.21 -5.10
N ALA A 39 11.71 -5.41 -3.87
CA ALA A 39 11.94 -4.49 -2.76
C ALA A 39 13.42 -4.47 -2.31
N GLU A 40 14.08 -5.64 -2.22
CA GLU A 40 15.53 -5.75 -1.99
C GLU A 40 16.34 -5.00 -3.06
N ALA A 41 15.90 -5.06 -4.32
CA ALA A 41 16.53 -4.37 -5.44
C ALA A 41 16.14 -2.88 -5.53
N ARG A 42 15.20 -2.41 -4.69
CA ARG A 42 14.58 -1.07 -4.75
C ARG A 42 13.97 -0.73 -6.12
N ASP A 43 13.56 -1.76 -6.86
CA ASP A 43 12.85 -1.61 -8.12
C ASP A 43 11.35 -1.41 -7.84
N TRP A 44 11.02 -0.18 -7.43
CA TRP A 44 9.67 0.20 -7.04
C TRP A 44 8.72 0.22 -8.25
N GLU A 45 9.21 0.63 -9.42
CA GLU A 45 8.42 0.66 -10.65
C GLU A 45 7.91 -0.74 -10.99
N SER A 46 8.79 -1.74 -11.01
CA SER A 46 8.39 -3.13 -11.26
C SER A 46 7.51 -3.69 -10.14
N LEU A 47 7.73 -3.27 -8.88
CA LEU A 47 6.89 -3.70 -7.74
C LEU A 47 5.46 -3.20 -7.90
N GLU A 48 5.28 -1.95 -8.31
CA GLU A 48 3.98 -1.32 -8.54
C GLU A 48 3.29 -1.84 -9.80
N ALA A 49 4.05 -2.07 -10.87
CA ALA A 49 3.55 -2.74 -12.06
C ALA A 49 3.02 -4.14 -11.69
N PHE A 50 3.79 -4.91 -10.92
CA PHE A 50 3.35 -6.22 -10.44
C PHE A 50 2.11 -6.14 -9.55
N ALA A 51 2.04 -5.16 -8.64
CA ALA A 51 0.83 -4.95 -7.84
C ALA A 51 -0.39 -4.59 -8.73
N THR A 52 -0.19 -3.86 -9.82
CA THR A 52 -1.25 -3.48 -10.78
C THR A 52 -1.75 -4.66 -11.61
N GLU A 53 -0.86 -5.54 -12.03
CA GLU A 53 -1.20 -6.78 -12.74
C GLU A 53 -2.12 -7.69 -11.92
N LEU A 54 -2.01 -7.64 -10.58
CA LEU A 54 -2.81 -8.45 -9.67
C LEU A 54 -4.18 -7.82 -9.42
N ARG A 55 -5.23 -8.41 -10.01
CA ARG A 55 -6.62 -8.08 -9.65
C ARG A 55 -6.91 -8.37 -8.16
N ARG A 56 -6.35 -9.46 -7.63
CA ARG A 56 -6.35 -9.82 -6.21
C ARG A 56 -5.04 -10.50 -5.88
N SER A 57 -4.32 -9.98 -4.89
CA SER A 57 -3.06 -10.59 -4.47
C SER A 57 -3.28 -11.92 -3.73
N PRO A 58 -2.62 -13.02 -4.12
CA PRO A 58 -2.71 -14.31 -3.42
C PRO A 58 -2.04 -14.30 -2.02
N ILE A 59 -1.32 -13.22 -1.70
CA ILE A 59 -0.63 -13.03 -0.42
C ILE A 59 -1.20 -11.85 0.39
N GLY A 60 -2.24 -11.18 -0.09
CA GLY A 60 -2.68 -9.89 0.46
C GLY A 60 -1.83 -8.72 -0.03
N TRP A 61 -2.13 -7.51 0.44
CA TRP A 61 -1.39 -6.30 0.07
C TRP A 61 -0.42 -5.87 1.18
N GLU A 62 -0.65 -6.34 2.40
CA GLU A 62 0.17 -6.12 3.58
C GLU A 62 1.64 -6.52 3.32
N PRO A 63 1.96 -7.66 2.66
CA PRO A 63 3.35 -7.99 2.34
C PRO A 63 4.05 -6.99 1.42
N PHE A 64 3.32 -6.33 0.52
CA PHE A 64 3.88 -5.31 -0.37
C PHE A 64 4.23 -4.06 0.43
N ILE A 65 3.31 -3.64 1.30
CA ILE A 65 3.48 -2.46 2.17
C ILE A 65 4.64 -2.68 3.14
N GLU A 66 4.68 -3.84 3.80
CA GLU A 66 5.75 -4.19 4.75
C GLU A 66 7.12 -4.28 4.06
N ALA A 67 7.19 -4.85 2.86
CA ALA A 67 8.42 -4.85 2.07
C ALA A 67 8.85 -3.42 1.70
N ALA A 68 7.91 -2.57 1.28
CA ALA A 68 8.18 -1.17 0.96
C ALA A 68 8.66 -0.37 2.19
N LYS A 69 8.10 -0.62 3.38
CA LYS A 69 8.58 -0.01 4.64
C LYS A 69 9.98 -0.50 5.01
N THR A 70 10.18 -1.82 5.00
CA THR A 70 11.45 -2.47 5.37
C THR A 70 12.62 -1.95 4.54
N TRP A 71 12.39 -1.69 3.25
CA TRP A 71 13.41 -1.23 2.32
C TRP A 71 13.34 0.28 2.03
N HIS A 72 12.66 1.04 2.91
CA HIS A 72 12.57 2.50 2.89
C HIS A 72 12.14 3.09 1.54
N ALA A 73 11.12 2.50 0.92
CA ALA A 73 10.52 3.03 -0.29
C ALA A 73 10.02 4.47 -0.07
N PRO A 74 10.00 5.30 -1.12
CA PRO A 74 9.37 6.61 -1.12
C PRO A 74 7.93 6.60 -0.61
N VAL A 75 7.48 7.71 -0.04
CA VAL A 75 6.12 7.84 0.54
C VAL A 75 5.03 7.62 -0.50
N ASP A 76 5.22 8.11 -1.72
CA ASP A 76 4.27 7.97 -2.82
C ASP A 76 4.08 6.51 -3.25
N VAL A 77 5.16 5.72 -3.30
CA VAL A 77 5.11 4.27 -3.55
C VAL A 77 4.29 3.57 -2.46
N LYS A 78 4.61 3.86 -1.19
CA LYS A 78 3.87 3.29 -0.04
C LYS A 78 2.39 3.68 -0.09
N ALA A 79 2.08 4.93 -0.40
CA ALA A 79 0.71 5.43 -0.50
C ALA A 79 -0.10 4.72 -1.60
N ARG A 80 0.51 4.46 -2.76
CA ARG A 80 -0.12 3.71 -3.87
C ARG A 80 -0.35 2.23 -3.52
N LEU A 81 0.53 1.63 -2.73
CA LEU A 81 0.31 0.28 -2.20
C LEU A 81 -0.81 0.24 -1.14
N VAL A 82 -0.81 1.20 -0.19
CA VAL A 82 -1.86 1.34 0.84
C VAL A 82 -3.23 1.58 0.21
N ALA A 83 -3.31 2.30 -0.90
CA ALA A 83 -4.57 2.55 -1.62
C ALA A 83 -5.30 1.25 -2.04
N ARG A 84 -4.57 0.15 -2.19
CA ARG A 84 -5.10 -1.17 -2.57
C ARG A 84 -5.73 -1.94 -1.41
N LEU A 85 -5.46 -1.55 -0.16
CA LEU A 85 -6.14 -2.11 0.99
C LEU A 85 -7.64 -1.75 0.94
N PRO A 86 -8.51 -2.62 1.44
CA PRO A 86 -9.90 -2.25 1.68
C PRO A 86 -9.98 -1.11 2.71
N ASP A 87 -11.01 -0.27 2.58
CA ASP A 87 -11.25 0.79 3.56
C ASP A 87 -11.47 0.17 4.94
N SER A 88 -10.59 0.52 5.87
CA SER A 88 -10.48 -0.07 7.20
C SER A 88 -9.67 0.87 8.11
N SER A 89 -9.79 0.71 9.43
CA SER A 89 -8.99 1.50 10.38
C SER A 89 -7.49 1.29 10.15
N ALA A 90 -7.06 0.07 9.81
CA ALA A 90 -5.68 -0.24 9.44
C ALA A 90 -5.19 0.59 8.24
N LYS A 91 -5.99 0.73 7.17
CA LYS A 91 -5.63 1.56 6.01
C LYS A 91 -5.48 3.05 6.38
N ALA A 92 -6.35 3.55 7.26
CA ALA A 92 -6.25 4.92 7.75
C ALA A 92 -4.98 5.12 8.61
N GLU A 93 -4.65 4.17 9.48
CA GLU A 93 -3.41 4.17 10.27
C GLU A 93 -2.16 4.14 9.38
N GLU A 94 -2.17 3.34 8.31
CA GLU A 94 -1.09 3.32 7.32
C GLU A 94 -0.88 4.69 6.66
N TYR A 95 -1.96 5.36 6.23
CA TYR A 95 -1.85 6.72 5.71
C TYR A 95 -1.36 7.72 6.75
N SER A 96 -1.82 7.60 8.00
CA SER A 96 -1.37 8.46 9.10
C SER A 96 0.13 8.30 9.36
N ALA A 97 0.63 7.06 9.38
CA ALA A 97 2.06 6.76 9.54
C ALA A 97 2.92 7.29 8.38
N LEU A 98 2.33 7.51 7.20
CA LEU A 98 2.97 8.13 6.05
C LEU A 98 2.91 9.67 6.06
N GLY A 99 2.27 10.28 7.06
CA GLY A 99 2.04 11.73 7.12
C GLY A 99 0.92 12.21 6.19
N LEU A 100 0.11 11.30 5.66
CA LEU A 100 -0.98 11.56 4.71
C LEU A 100 -2.31 11.72 5.46
N ALA A 101 -2.38 12.78 6.28
CA ALA A 101 -3.50 12.99 7.19
C ALA A 101 -4.86 13.18 6.49
N ARG A 102 -4.86 13.77 5.29
CA ARG A 102 -6.07 13.94 4.48
C ARG A 102 -6.64 12.58 4.06
N GLU A 103 -5.80 11.71 3.51
CA GLU A 103 -6.15 10.36 3.06
C GLU A 103 -6.57 9.49 4.25
N ALA A 104 -5.88 9.60 5.39
CA ALA A 104 -6.26 8.91 6.61
C ALA A 104 -7.66 9.32 7.09
N ALA A 105 -7.94 10.64 7.13
CA ALA A 105 -9.24 11.17 7.54
C ALA A 105 -10.36 10.79 6.57
N GLU A 106 -10.07 10.76 5.27
CA GLU A 106 -11.00 10.31 4.23
C GLU A 106 -11.41 8.85 4.46
N VAL A 107 -10.46 7.96 4.76
CA VAL A 107 -10.77 6.55 5.07
C VAL A 107 -11.57 6.44 6.36
N ALA A 108 -11.16 7.13 7.43
CA ALA A 108 -11.87 7.12 8.71
C ALA A 108 -13.33 7.57 8.57
N ALA A 109 -13.58 8.62 7.77
CA ALA A 109 -14.93 9.09 7.50
C ALA A 109 -15.77 8.08 6.71
N LYS A 110 -15.20 7.42 5.69
CA LYS A 110 -15.89 6.39 4.89
C LYS A 110 -16.32 5.18 5.71
N ILE A 111 -15.47 4.75 6.64
CA ILE A 111 -15.79 3.62 7.54
C ILE A 111 -16.61 4.05 8.76
N LYS A 112 -16.95 5.34 8.88
CA LYS A 112 -17.72 5.93 9.99
C LYS A 112 -17.03 5.80 11.36
N ASP A 113 -15.71 5.78 11.38
CA ASP A 113 -14.92 5.71 12.61
C ASP A 113 -14.64 7.14 13.11
N THR A 114 -15.55 7.62 13.97
CA THR A 114 -15.55 9.00 14.47
C THR A 114 -14.37 9.26 15.40
N ASP A 115 -13.97 8.25 16.18
CA ASP A 115 -12.87 8.33 17.13
C ASP A 115 -11.54 8.41 16.38
N LEU A 116 -11.34 7.57 15.36
CA LEU A 116 -10.14 7.63 14.53
C LEU A 116 -10.07 8.95 13.76
N PHE A 117 -11.19 9.43 13.21
CA PHE A 117 -11.25 10.73 12.54
C PHE A 117 -10.84 11.86 13.49
N ALA A 118 -11.37 11.87 14.71
CA ALA A 118 -11.04 12.89 15.71
C ALA A 118 -9.55 12.85 16.12
N ARG A 119 -8.96 11.65 16.25
CA ARG A 119 -7.52 11.48 16.51
C ARG A 119 -6.65 12.02 15.37
N ILE A 120 -7.02 11.75 14.12
CA ILE A 120 -6.29 12.27 12.95
C ILE A 120 -6.41 13.80 12.89
N GLN A 121 -7.59 14.35 13.21
CA GLN A 121 -7.82 15.79 13.26
C GLN A 121 -6.99 16.47 14.36
N SER A 122 -6.83 15.86 15.53
CA SER A 122 -6.02 16.45 16.62
C SER A 122 -4.51 16.33 16.39
N ALA A 123 -4.08 15.38 15.56
CA ALA A 123 -2.67 15.17 15.23
C ALA A 123 -2.12 16.22 14.23
N VAL A 124 -2.97 16.97 13.53
CA VAL A 124 -2.54 18.01 12.59
C VAL A 124 -2.50 19.39 13.23
N ALA A 125 -1.53 20.22 12.84
CA ALA A 125 -1.44 21.60 13.32
C ALA A 125 -2.65 22.43 12.88
N ALA A 126 -3.23 23.18 13.81
CA ALA A 126 -4.36 24.07 13.53
C ALA A 126 -3.98 25.10 12.43
N GLY A 127 -4.91 25.36 11.51
CA GLY A 127 -4.68 26.27 10.38
C GLY A 127 -3.78 25.73 9.26
N SER A 128 -3.23 24.53 9.40
CA SER A 128 -2.47 23.90 8.31
C SER A 128 -3.38 23.53 7.12
N PRO A 129 -2.82 23.40 5.90
CA PRO A 129 -3.58 22.90 4.74
C PRO A 129 -4.24 21.55 5.00
N ALA A 130 -3.59 20.68 5.79
CA ALA A 130 -4.15 19.39 6.20
C ALA A 130 -5.37 19.55 7.10
N ALA A 131 -5.32 20.46 8.09
CA ALA A 131 -6.47 20.74 8.97
C ALA A 131 -7.67 21.29 8.18
N LEU A 132 -7.43 22.16 7.19
CA LEU A 132 -8.48 22.68 6.31
C LEU A 132 -9.11 21.57 5.46
N ALA A 133 -8.27 20.69 4.88
CA ALA A 133 -8.76 19.55 4.11
C ALA A 133 -9.60 18.58 4.96
N ILE A 134 -9.18 18.32 6.20
CA ILE A 134 -9.92 17.47 7.15
C ILE A 134 -11.27 18.12 7.52
N ALA A 135 -11.32 19.43 7.73
CA ALA A 135 -12.57 20.15 7.99
C ALA A 135 -13.57 19.99 6.82
N GLN A 136 -13.11 20.15 5.58
CA GLN A 136 -13.94 19.93 4.38
C GLN A 136 -14.46 18.49 4.29
N ILE A 137 -13.63 17.49 4.64
CA ILE A 137 -14.05 16.09 4.69
C ILE A 137 -15.16 15.92 5.74
N LYS A 138 -14.98 16.49 6.95
CA LYS A 138 -15.98 16.42 8.02
C LYS A 138 -17.33 16.99 7.57
N GLU A 139 -17.32 18.13 6.88
CA GLU A 139 -18.52 18.75 6.32
C GLU A 139 -19.23 17.85 5.30
N ARG A 140 -18.47 17.27 4.36
CA ARG A 140 -19.03 16.35 3.36
C ARG A 140 -19.67 15.11 3.97
N PHE A 141 -19.15 14.63 5.09
CA PHE A 141 -19.66 13.47 5.81
C PHE A 141 -20.59 13.86 6.99
N GLN A 142 -21.09 15.11 7.08
CA GLN A 142 -21.99 15.55 8.17
C GLN A 142 -23.23 14.69 8.39
N SER A 143 -23.77 14.07 7.33
CA SER A 143 -24.89 13.12 7.42
C SER A 143 -24.49 11.77 8.04
N THR A 144 -23.21 11.48 8.10
CA THR A 144 -22.62 10.22 8.59
C THR A 144 -22.24 10.29 10.07
N PHE A 145 -22.10 11.51 10.62
CA PHE A 145 -21.71 11.78 12.01
C PHE A 145 -22.90 12.16 12.94
N ARG A 146 -24.14 12.03 12.46
CA ARG A 146 -25.37 12.26 13.23
C ARG A 146 -25.94 10.96 13.79
#